data_AF-A0A7X7BZ73-F1
#
_entry.id   AF-A0A7X7BZ73-F1
#
_cell.length_a   1.000
_cell.length_b   1.000
_cell.length_c   1.000
_cell.angle_alpha   90.00
_cell.angle_beta   90.00
_cell.angle_gamma   90.00
#
_symmetry.space_group_name_H-M   'P 1'
#
loop_
_entity.id
_entity.type
_entity.pdbx_description
1 polymer ?
#
loop_
_entity_poly.entity_id
_entity_poly.type
_entity_poly.pdbx_seq_one_letter_code
_entity_poly.pdbx_strand_id
1 'polypeptide(L)'
;DGMDALFIMIVGLLGWIVPVQGGFGAYHVLVTMALVPVCGLDQQTALIFATISHESQVAQMIILGLIALLTVAYLKRKRINKQTL
;
A
#
# COMPACT_ATOMS: atom_id res chain seq x y z
N ASP A 1 -8.35 -11.81 -16.79
CA ASP A 1 -9.67 -11.14 -16.93
C ASP A 1 -9.92 -10.13 -15.81
N GLY A 2 -10.92 -9.25 -15.96
CA GLY A 2 -11.18 -8.17 -14.97
C GLY A 2 -11.59 -8.68 -13.58
N MET A 3 -12.21 -9.85 -13.50
CA MET A 3 -12.57 -10.51 -12.24
C MET A 3 -11.34 -10.99 -11.46
N ASP A 4 -10.31 -11.46 -12.17
CA ASP A 4 -9.05 -11.91 -11.56
C ASP A 4 -8.34 -10.74 -10.87
N ALA A 5 -8.28 -9.59 -11.54
CA ALA A 5 -7.68 -8.38 -10.97
C ALA A 5 -8.46 -7.91 -9.71
N LEU A 6 -9.79 -7.95 -9.74
CA LEU A 6 -10.63 -7.63 -8.59
C LEU A 6 -10.39 -8.61 -7.43
N PHE A 7 -10.26 -9.90 -7.73
CA PHE A 7 -9.96 -10.93 -6.73
C PHE A 7 -8.60 -10.68 -6.07
N ILE A 8 -7.54 -10.44 -6.85
CA ILE A 8 -6.21 -10.13 -6.31
C ILE A 8 -6.23 -8.85 -5.47
N MET A 9 -7.00 -7.83 -5.87
CA MET A 9 -7.16 -6.61 -5.08
C MET A 9 -7.78 -6.90 -3.70
N ILE A 10 -8.84 -7.71 -3.64
CA ILE A 10 -9.48 -8.09 -2.37
C ILE A 10 -8.51 -8.89 -1.50
N VAL A 11 -7.79 -9.85 -2.06
CA VAL A 11 -6.79 -10.63 -1.32
C VAL A 11 -5.68 -9.73 -0.75
N GLY A 12 -5.20 -8.76 -1.53
CA GLY A 12 -4.23 -7.77 -1.08
C GLY A 12 -4.73 -6.94 0.11
N LEU A 13 -6.01 -6.56 0.12
CA LEU A 13 -6.63 -5.87 1.25
C LEU A 13 -6.65 -6.75 2.52
N LEU A 14 -6.96 -8.04 2.39
CA LEU A 14 -6.93 -8.99 3.51
C LEU A 14 -5.53 -9.15 4.11
N GLY A 15 -4.49 -9.04 3.28
CA GLY A 15 -3.09 -9.06 3.73
C GLY A 15 -2.73 -7.96 4.73
N TRP A 16 -3.40 -6.81 4.68
CA TRP A 16 -3.21 -5.71 5.63
C TRP A 16 -4.01 -5.86 6.93
N ILE A 17 -5.04 -6.72 6.96
CA ILE A 17 -5.89 -6.91 8.15
C ILE A 17 -5.16 -7.71 9.23
N VAL A 18 -4.24 -8.60 8.83
CA VAL A 18 -3.49 -9.43 9.76
C VAL A 18 -2.58 -8.53 10.61
N PRO A 19 -2.58 -8.66 11.96
CA PRO A 19 -1.83 -7.77 12.86
C PRO A 19 -0.33 -8.10 12.88
N VAL A 20 0.33 -7.97 11.72
CA VAL A 20 1.77 -8.09 11.53
C VAL A 20 2.36 -6.74 11.15
N GLN A 21 3.67 -6.57 11.38
CA GLN A 21 4.40 -5.35 11.06
C GLN A 21 4.19 -4.90 9.59
N GLY A 22 3.43 -3.82 9.41
CA GLY A 22 3.14 -3.24 8.09
C GLY A 22 2.45 -4.17 7.10
N GLY A 23 1.78 -5.25 7.57
CA GLY A 23 1.16 -6.22 6.67
C GLY A 23 2.14 -7.05 5.82
N PHE A 24 3.47 -6.90 5.98
CA PHE A 24 4.49 -7.43 5.07
C PHE A 24 4.31 -8.93 4.81
N GLY A 25 4.57 -9.79 5.80
CA GLY A 25 4.53 -11.24 5.61
C GLY A 25 3.17 -11.77 5.15
N ALA A 26 2.08 -11.24 5.68
CA ALA A 26 0.73 -11.65 5.32
C ALA A 26 0.39 -11.25 3.87
N TYR A 27 0.75 -10.04 3.45
CA TYR A 27 0.54 -9.57 2.09
C TYR A 27 1.31 -10.40 1.07
N HIS A 28 2.61 -10.64 1.27
CA HIS A 28 3.41 -11.43 0.32
C HIS A 28 2.84 -12.84 0.16
N VAL A 29 2.55 -13.53 1.27
CA VAL A 29 2.05 -14.90 1.22
C VAL A 29 0.68 -14.97 0.55
N LEU A 30 -0.28 -14.14 0.96
CA LEU A 30 -1.64 -14.22 0.43
C LEU A 30 -1.72 -13.84 -1.04
N VAL A 31 -1.03 -12.78 -1.45
CA VAL A 31 -1.02 -12.32 -2.84
C VAL A 31 -0.30 -13.35 -3.73
N THR A 32 0.84 -13.91 -3.30
CA THR A 32 1.50 -14.99 -4.05
C THR A 32 0.59 -16.22 -4.19
N MET A 33 -0.07 -16.66 -3.11
CA MET A 33 -0.98 -17.81 -3.13
C MET A 33 -2.21 -17.58 -4.01
N ALA A 34 -2.61 -16.33 -4.23
CA ALA A 34 -3.70 -15.99 -5.13
C ALA A 34 -3.24 -15.88 -6.60
N LEU A 35 -2.09 -15.24 -6.88
CA LEU A 35 -1.59 -15.06 -8.24
C LEU A 35 -1.15 -16.35 -8.93
N VAL A 36 -0.61 -17.32 -8.18
CA VAL A 36 -0.19 -18.62 -8.76
C VAL A 36 -1.37 -19.35 -9.43
N PRO A 37 -2.48 -19.66 -8.73
CA PRO A 37 -3.61 -20.38 -9.34
C PRO A 37 -4.48 -19.51 -10.25
N VAL A 38 -4.63 -18.21 -9.95
CA VAL A 38 -5.56 -17.35 -10.69
C VAL A 38 -4.94 -16.81 -11.97
N CYS A 39 -3.66 -16.43 -11.93
CA CYS A 39 -2.97 -15.86 -13.08
C CYS A 39 -2.00 -16.85 -13.76
N GLY A 40 -1.89 -18.09 -13.25
CA GLY A 40 -1.01 -19.12 -13.79
C GLY A 40 0.49 -18.77 -13.68
N LEU A 41 0.85 -17.90 -12.73
CA LEU A 41 2.22 -17.46 -12.55
C LEU A 41 3.04 -18.48 -11.74
N ASP A 42 4.34 -18.54 -12.03
CA ASP A 42 5.29 -19.22 -11.14
C ASP A 42 5.35 -18.52 -9.76
N GLN A 43 5.65 -19.29 -8.72
CA GLN A 43 5.73 -18.80 -7.35
C GLN A 43 6.76 -17.67 -7.20
N GLN A 44 7.91 -17.76 -7.88
CA GLN A 44 8.94 -16.73 -7.83
C GLN A 44 8.43 -15.41 -8.45
N THR A 45 7.76 -15.49 -9.61
CA THR A 45 7.19 -14.31 -10.28
C THR A 45 6.08 -13.67 -9.45
N ALA A 46 5.19 -14.49 -8.88
CA ALA A 46 4.09 -14.02 -8.03
C ALA A 46 4.60 -13.36 -6.73
N LEU A 47 5.71 -13.85 -6.16
CA LEU A 47 6.35 -13.24 -4.99
C LEU A 47 7.00 -11.90 -5.33
N ILE A 48 7.72 -11.81 -6.46
CA ILE A 48 8.31 -10.54 -6.93
C ILE A 48 7.22 -9.50 -7.13
N PHE A 49 6.11 -9.87 -7.76
CA PHE A 49 4.97 -8.98 -7.96
C PHE A 49 4.38 -8.50 -6.62
N ALA A 50 4.16 -9.42 -5.67
CA ALA A 50 3.63 -9.08 -4.35
C ALA A 50 4.56 -8.09 -3.63
N THR A 51 5.88 -8.30 -3.72
CA THR A 51 6.87 -7.41 -3.09
C THR A 51 6.89 -6.02 -3.70
N ILE A 52 7.00 -5.91 -5.03
CA ILE A 52 7.01 -4.60 -5.69
C ILE A 52 5.71 -3.85 -5.40
N SER A 53 4.57 -4.54 -5.39
CA SER A 53 3.26 -3.93 -5.13
C SER A 53 3.12 -3.43 -3.69
N HIS A 54 3.56 -4.22 -2.70
CA HIS A 54 3.51 -3.84 -1.28
C HIS A 54 4.44 -2.65 -1.01
N GLU A 55 5.67 -2.73 -1.47
CA GLU A 55 6.66 -1.64 -1.30
C GLU A 55 6.21 -0.35 -2.01
N SER A 56 5.54 -0.47 -3.16
CA SER A 56 4.95 0.69 -3.85
C SER A 56 3.86 1.36 -3.01
N GLN A 57 3.03 0.59 -2.30
CA GLN A 57 2.03 1.15 -1.38
C GLN A 57 2.69 1.88 -0.21
N VAL A 58 3.73 1.28 0.38
CA VAL A 58 4.50 1.91 1.47
C VAL A 58 5.16 3.20 0.98
N ALA A 59 5.80 3.17 -0.20
CA ALA A 59 6.40 4.35 -0.82
C ALA A 59 5.36 5.45 -1.08
N GLN A 60 4.19 5.09 -1.60
CA GLN A 60 3.08 6.04 -1.81
C GLN A 60 2.61 6.64 -0.48
N MET A 61 2.45 5.84 0.58
CA MET A 61 2.07 6.32 1.90
C MET A 61 3.09 7.32 2.46
N ILE A 62 4.39 7.05 2.30
CA ILE A 62 5.46 7.96 2.74
C ILE A 62 5.40 9.28 1.97
N ILE A 63 5.34 9.23 0.63
CA ILE A 63 5.33 10.43 -0.22
C ILE A 63 4.12 11.31 0.10
N LEU A 64 2.92 10.73 0.11
CA LEU A 64 1.69 11.48 0.41
C LEU A 64 1.66 11.98 1.86
N GLY A 65 2.17 11.18 2.80
CA GLY A 65 2.32 11.57 4.20
C GLY A 65 3.22 12.79 4.37
N LEU A 66 4.36 12.83 3.68
CA LEU A 66 5.27 13.98 3.68
C LEU A 66 4.61 15.23 3.09
N ILE A 67 3.93 15.11 1.95
CA ILE A 67 3.21 16.22 1.31
C ILE A 67 2.13 16.78 2.25
N ALA A 68 1.37 15.90 2.90
CA ALA A 68 0.34 16.29 3.87
C ALA A 68 0.96 17.04 5.07
N LEU A 69 2.05 16.52 5.63
CA LEU A 69 2.74 17.12 6.77
C LEU A 69 3.27 18.54 6.44
N LEU A 70 3.89 18.71 5.26
CA LEU A 70 4.38 20.01 4.80
C LEU A 70 3.23 21.01 4.58
N THR A 71 2.14 20.54 3.98
CA THR A 71 0.95 21.37 3.72
C THR A 71 0.31 21.84 5.04
N VAL A 72 0.13 20.93 5.99
CA VAL A 72 -0.42 21.26 7.32
C VAL A 72 0.51 22.23 8.06
N ALA A 73 1.82 22.02 8.02
CA ALA A 73 2.79 22.92 8.63
C ALA A 73 2.72 24.34 8.03
N TYR A 74 2.62 24.45 6.70
CA TYR A 74 2.48 25.73 6.00
C TYR A 74 1.18 26.45 6.37
N LEU A 75 0.04 25.75 6.32
CA LEU A 75 -1.27 26.31 6.67
C LEU A 75 -1.33 26.76 8.13
N LYS A 76 -0.73 26.00 9.05
CA LYS A 76 -0.63 26.36 10.48
C LYS A 76 0.15 27.66 10.67
N ARG A 77 1.29 27.83 9.99
CA ARG A 77 2.09 29.08 10.04
C ARG A 77 1.31 30.28 9.51
N LYS A 78 0.59 30.14 8.39
CA LYS A 78 -0.25 31.21 7.84
C LYS A 78 -1.37 31.62 8.80
N ARG A 79 -2.00 30.67 9.49
CA ARG A 79 -3.06 30.94 10.48
C ARG A 79 -2.53 31.72 11.69
N ILE A 80 -1.35 31.38 12.22
CA ILE A 80 -0.73 32.07 13.36
C ILE A 80 -0.43 33.53 13.00
N ASN A 81 0.21 33.79 11.86
CA ASN A 81 0.56 35.15 11.44
C ASN A 81 -0.66 36.07 11.25
N LYS A 82 -1.85 35.52 10.92
CA LYS A 82 -3.08 36.31 10.74
C LYS A 82 -3.75 36.68 12.08
N GLN A 83 -3.46 35.98 13.17
CA GLN A 83 -4.01 36.30 14.50
C GLN A 83 -3.17 37.31 15.28
N THR A 84 -1.92 37.51 14.87
CA THR A 84 -0.98 38.46 15.48
C THR A 84 -0.98 39.84 14.82
N LEU A 85 -1.74 40.02 13.74
CA LEU A 85 -2.00 41.30 13.07
C LEU A 85 -3.42 41.77 13.42
#